data_AF-K1T3C5-F1
#
_entry.id   AF-K1T3C5-F1
#
_cell.length_a   1.000
_cell.length_b   1.000
_cell.length_c   1.000
_cell.angle_alpha   90.00
_cell.angle_beta   90.00
_cell.angle_gamma   90.00
#
_symmetry.space_group_name_H-M   'P 1'
#
loop_
_entity.id
_entity.type
_entity.pdbx_description
1 polymer ?
#
loop_
_entity_poly.entity_id
_entity_poly.type
_entity_poly.pdbx_seq_one_letter_code
_entity_poly.pdbx_strand_id
1 'polypeptide(L)'
;MYLGKYTVRETKAPYGMVLNDESKSVELTYAGETVEITETAAEFYNERQKAEVSLSKILGKDETFGIGNNGEILSVQFGLYAAEDLTAADGSVIPKDGLLEIANCNENGNITFKTDIPVGAKLYVKEIATDSHYILSDEKYPVTFDYAGQDTAFVEIKANGGEAIKNDILYGSVKGLKIDRETEKSIAGAVFGLFRTDTSEFTKETAVLIAESGKDGLFVFEKIPYGNWLVKELQPADGYLANEEIYPVRIGENGQTIGITVVNDRIPEIKTNA
;
A
#
# COMPACT_ATOMS: atom_id res chain seq x y z
N MET A 1 -43.28 36.31 -29.10
CA MET A 1 -43.94 36.20 -27.78
C MET A 1 -44.85 37.40 -27.60
N TYR A 2 -45.90 37.28 -26.80
CA TYR A 2 -46.76 38.41 -26.44
C TYR A 2 -46.17 39.12 -25.23
N LEU A 3 -46.60 40.35 -24.96
CA LEU A 3 -46.33 40.96 -23.66
C LEU A 3 -47.01 40.13 -22.56
N GLY A 4 -46.33 39.97 -21.43
CA GLY A 4 -46.83 39.15 -20.33
C GLY A 4 -45.75 38.46 -19.53
N LYS A 5 -46.20 37.70 -18.52
CA LYS A 5 -45.34 36.93 -17.61
C LYS A 5 -45.10 35.54 -18.15
N TYR A 6 -43.84 35.15 -18.15
CA TYR A 6 -43.36 33.85 -18.59
C TYR A 6 -42.55 33.19 -17.48
N THR A 7 -42.66 31.87 -17.38
CA THR A 7 -41.78 31.06 -16.55
C THR A 7 -40.78 30.35 -17.45
N VAL A 8 -39.51 30.56 -17.17
CA VAL A 8 -38.39 29.91 -17.86
C VAL A 8 -37.77 28.91 -16.89
N ARG A 9 -37.48 27.71 -17.38
CA ARG A 9 -36.76 26.67 -16.64
C ARG A 9 -35.77 25.98 -17.57
N GLU A 10 -34.67 25.50 -17.02
CA GLU A 10 -33.78 24.63 -17.77
C GLU A 10 -34.44 23.26 -17.99
N THR A 11 -34.17 22.63 -19.13
CA THR A 11 -34.70 21.29 -19.46
C THR A 11 -33.61 20.27 -19.77
N LYS A 12 -32.39 20.74 -20.03
CA LYS A 12 -31.23 19.90 -20.30
C LYS A 12 -29.94 20.66 -19.96
N ALA A 13 -29.13 20.10 -19.08
CA ALA A 13 -27.82 20.64 -18.75
C ALA A 13 -26.77 20.27 -19.81
N PRO A 14 -25.69 21.07 -19.93
CA PRO A 14 -24.50 20.68 -20.68
C PRO A 14 -23.88 19.37 -20.16
N TYR A 15 -23.09 18.70 -21.00
CA TYR A 15 -22.37 17.50 -20.59
C TYR A 15 -21.46 17.77 -19.38
N GLY A 16 -21.49 16.87 -18.39
CA GLY A 16 -20.72 17.00 -17.15
C GLY A 16 -21.32 17.96 -16.11
N MET A 17 -22.48 18.56 -16.41
CA MET A 17 -23.20 19.46 -15.51
C MET A 17 -24.46 18.80 -14.95
N VAL A 18 -24.90 19.30 -13.79
CA VAL A 18 -26.15 18.93 -13.10
C VAL A 18 -27.26 19.87 -13.54
N LEU A 19 -28.45 19.35 -13.83
CA LEU A 19 -29.62 20.15 -14.22
C LEU A 19 -30.01 21.11 -13.10
N ASN A 20 -30.17 22.38 -13.45
CA ASN A 20 -30.73 23.37 -12.55
C ASN A 20 -32.27 23.32 -12.63
N ASP A 21 -32.93 22.92 -11.55
CA ASP A 21 -34.39 22.79 -11.47
C ASP A 21 -35.11 24.12 -11.11
N GLU A 22 -34.36 25.20 -10.89
CA GLU A 22 -34.90 26.52 -10.61
C GLU A 22 -35.74 27.01 -11.80
N SER A 23 -36.88 27.63 -11.48
CA SER A 23 -37.74 28.29 -12.46
C SER A 23 -37.72 29.79 -12.21
N LYS A 24 -37.41 30.58 -13.24
CA LYS A 24 -37.35 32.04 -13.17
C LYS A 24 -38.53 32.66 -13.89
N SER A 25 -39.16 33.63 -13.25
CA SER A 25 -40.24 34.41 -13.86
C SER A 25 -39.65 35.64 -14.53
N VAL A 26 -39.97 35.84 -15.81
CA VAL A 26 -39.61 37.04 -16.58
C VAL A 26 -40.87 37.69 -17.11
N GLU A 27 -40.85 39.02 -17.28
CA GLU A 27 -41.99 39.78 -17.75
C GLU A 27 -41.58 40.64 -18.95
N LEU A 28 -42.24 40.41 -20.09
CA LEU A 28 -42.10 41.27 -21.26
C LEU A 28 -43.12 42.40 -21.14
N THR A 29 -42.64 43.60 -20.86
CA THR A 29 -43.47 44.81 -20.74
C THR A 29 -43.30 45.71 -21.96
N TYR A 30 -44.32 46.53 -22.20
CA TYR A 30 -44.30 47.52 -23.26
C TYR A 30 -43.23 48.58 -22.98
N ALA A 31 -42.32 48.79 -23.93
CA ALA A 31 -41.17 49.69 -23.78
C ALA A 31 -41.37 51.07 -24.45
N GLY A 32 -42.53 51.34 -25.05
CA GLY A 32 -42.85 52.61 -25.70
C GLY A 32 -43.11 52.50 -27.21
N GLU A 33 -43.80 53.49 -27.78
CA GLU A 33 -44.33 53.46 -29.17
C GLU A 33 -43.24 53.42 -30.25
N THR A 34 -42.01 53.84 -29.92
CA THR A 34 -40.86 53.85 -30.83
C THR A 34 -39.89 52.70 -30.59
N VAL A 35 -40.18 51.78 -29.65
CA VAL A 35 -39.32 50.63 -29.35
C VAL A 35 -39.84 49.41 -30.11
N GLU A 36 -39.12 49.02 -31.16
CA GLU A 36 -39.51 47.90 -32.03
C GLU A 36 -39.32 46.53 -31.36
N ILE A 37 -38.38 46.39 -30.41
CA ILE A 37 -38.07 45.14 -29.71
C ILE A 37 -37.90 45.42 -28.22
N THR A 38 -38.66 44.69 -27.39
CA THR A 38 -38.48 44.64 -25.93
C THR A 38 -37.82 43.31 -25.55
N GLU A 39 -36.85 43.34 -24.66
CA GLU A 39 -36.09 42.17 -24.23
C GLU A 39 -36.01 42.07 -22.70
N THR A 40 -35.92 40.84 -22.22
CA THR A 40 -35.69 40.52 -20.81
C THR A 40 -34.81 39.28 -20.77
N ALA A 41 -33.97 39.16 -19.76
CA ALA A 41 -33.02 38.05 -19.62
C ALA A 41 -33.25 37.29 -18.31
N ALA A 42 -33.08 35.98 -18.37
CA ALA A 42 -32.93 35.12 -17.21
C ALA A 42 -31.64 34.30 -17.39
N GLU A 43 -30.81 34.28 -16.37
CA GLU A 43 -29.56 33.53 -16.36
C GLU A 43 -29.75 32.25 -15.55
N PHE A 44 -29.16 31.16 -16.01
CA PHE A 44 -29.12 29.88 -15.28
C PHE A 44 -27.65 29.52 -15.06
N TYR A 45 -27.39 28.92 -13.91
CA TYR A 45 -26.07 28.44 -13.55
C TYR A 45 -26.17 26.96 -13.20
N ASN A 46 -25.30 26.15 -13.79
CA ASN A 46 -25.21 24.73 -13.48
C ASN A 46 -23.97 24.43 -12.65
N GLU A 47 -24.16 23.58 -11.65
CA GLU A 47 -23.04 22.99 -10.94
C GLU A 47 -22.42 21.87 -11.77
N ARG A 48 -21.09 21.73 -11.68
CA ARG A 48 -20.41 20.55 -12.22
C ARG A 48 -20.81 19.32 -11.41
N GLN A 49 -21.00 18.19 -12.10
CA GLN A 49 -21.02 16.90 -11.43
C GLN A 49 -19.67 16.67 -10.74
N LYS A 50 -19.72 16.22 -9.49
CA LYS A 50 -18.55 15.98 -8.65
C LYS A 50 -18.33 14.47 -8.48
N ALA A 51 -17.11 14.10 -8.13
CA ALA A 51 -16.80 12.74 -7.74
C ALA A 51 -15.82 12.71 -6.56
N GLU A 52 -15.87 11.61 -5.81
CA GLU A 52 -14.87 11.28 -4.81
C GLU A 52 -14.26 9.91 -5.16
N VAL A 53 -12.95 9.88 -5.26
CA VAL A 53 -12.19 8.65 -5.48
C VAL A 53 -11.80 8.09 -4.12
N SER A 54 -12.11 6.82 -3.91
CA SER A 54 -11.74 6.10 -2.69
C SER A 54 -11.18 4.71 -3.00
N LEU A 55 -10.43 4.15 -2.05
CA LEU A 55 -9.96 2.77 -2.11
C LEU A 55 -9.89 2.17 -0.71
N SER A 56 -9.92 0.84 -0.66
CA SER A 56 -9.72 0.06 0.55
C SER A 56 -8.37 -0.65 0.50
N LYS A 57 -7.69 -0.71 1.64
CA LYS A 57 -6.37 -1.29 1.83
C LYS A 57 -6.44 -2.35 2.93
N ILE A 58 -5.80 -3.48 2.69
CA ILE A 58 -5.50 -4.48 3.71
C ILE A 58 -4.02 -4.84 3.70
N LEU A 59 -3.53 -5.26 4.86
CA LEU A 59 -2.17 -5.72 5.07
C LEU A 59 -2.18 -7.21 5.46
N GLY A 60 -1.20 -7.96 4.97
CA GLY A 60 -0.89 -9.29 5.49
C GLY A 60 -0.60 -9.24 6.99
N LYS A 61 -0.83 -10.35 7.69
CA LYS A 61 -0.57 -10.45 9.13
C LYS A 61 0.33 -11.64 9.42
N ASP A 62 1.19 -11.48 10.40
CA ASP A 62 2.01 -12.56 10.93
C ASP A 62 2.05 -12.45 12.46
N GLU A 63 1.35 -13.37 13.13
CA GLU A 63 1.24 -13.36 14.60
C GLU A 63 2.56 -13.75 15.28
N THR A 64 3.35 -14.64 14.66
CA THR A 64 4.64 -15.09 15.21
C THR A 64 5.61 -13.92 15.32
N PHE A 65 5.64 -13.06 14.30
CA PHE A 65 6.50 -11.89 14.29
C PHE A 65 5.79 -10.62 14.80
N GLY A 66 4.48 -10.69 15.06
CA GLY A 66 3.68 -9.59 15.55
C GLY A 66 3.55 -8.47 14.52
N ILE A 67 3.26 -8.80 13.26
CA ILE A 67 3.14 -7.86 12.13
C ILE A 67 1.67 -7.72 11.74
N GLY A 68 1.22 -6.48 11.53
CA GLY A 68 -0.06 -6.15 10.88
C GLY A 68 -1.20 -5.72 11.80
N ASN A 69 -0.92 -5.48 13.10
CA ASN A 69 -1.88 -4.94 14.07
C ASN A 69 -1.29 -3.79 14.93
N ASN A 70 -0.15 -3.22 14.55
CA ASN A 70 0.57 -2.20 15.32
C ASN A 70 0.54 -0.81 14.67
N GLY A 71 -0.47 -0.56 13.83
CA GLY A 71 -0.62 0.73 13.12
C GLY A 71 0.20 0.83 11.83
N GLU A 72 0.78 -0.27 11.34
CA GLU A 72 1.53 -0.29 10.07
C GLU A 72 0.67 0.24 8.91
N ILE A 73 -0.65 0.05 8.96
CA ILE A 73 -1.59 0.54 7.95
C ILE A 73 -1.56 2.06 7.78
N LEU A 74 -1.22 2.82 8.82
CA LEU A 74 -1.15 4.28 8.78
C LEU A 74 0.06 4.81 7.99
N SER A 75 1.06 3.96 7.75
CA SER A 75 2.22 4.31 6.91
C SER A 75 1.91 4.22 5.41
N VAL A 76 0.77 3.62 5.04
CA VAL A 76 0.40 3.42 3.64
C VAL A 76 -0.04 4.74 3.02
N GLN A 77 0.56 5.06 1.88
CA GLN A 77 0.22 6.22 1.07
C GLN A 77 -0.06 5.82 -0.37
N PHE A 78 -1.06 6.46 -0.96
CA PHE A 78 -1.34 6.36 -2.39
C PHE A 78 -1.30 7.74 -3.03
N GLY A 79 -0.78 7.78 -4.25
CA GLY A 79 -0.91 8.94 -5.13
C GLY A 79 -2.04 8.74 -6.12
N LEU A 80 -2.79 9.81 -6.40
CA LEU A 80 -3.70 9.93 -7.53
C LEU A 80 -2.97 10.63 -8.68
N TYR A 81 -3.00 10.02 -9.86
CA TYR A 81 -2.23 10.47 -11.01
C TYR A 81 -3.09 10.58 -12.26
N ALA A 82 -2.71 11.48 -13.16
CA ALA A 82 -3.28 11.59 -14.49
C ALA A 82 -2.85 10.39 -15.36
N ALA A 83 -3.80 9.68 -15.98
CA ALA A 83 -3.49 8.58 -16.90
C ALA A 83 -3.15 9.07 -18.32
N GLU A 84 -3.55 10.29 -18.65
CA GLU A 84 -3.31 11.02 -19.89
C GLU A 84 -3.16 12.51 -19.59
N ASP A 85 -2.79 13.33 -20.57
CA ASP A 85 -2.73 14.78 -20.38
C ASP A 85 -4.12 15.32 -20.03
N LEU A 86 -4.25 15.97 -18.88
CA LEU A 86 -5.49 16.62 -18.44
C LEU A 86 -5.37 18.12 -18.73
N THR A 87 -6.15 18.61 -19.69
CA THR A 87 -6.20 20.04 -20.03
C THR A 87 -7.38 20.71 -19.32
N ALA A 88 -7.11 21.74 -18.53
CA ALA A 88 -8.14 22.57 -17.92
C ALA A 88 -8.67 23.61 -18.91
N ALA A 89 -9.79 24.24 -18.56
CA ALA A 89 -10.45 25.24 -19.42
C ALA A 89 -9.60 26.50 -19.66
N ASP A 90 -8.67 26.82 -18.75
CA ASP A 90 -7.72 27.93 -18.89
C ASP A 90 -6.50 27.58 -19.75
N GLY A 91 -6.44 26.36 -20.29
CA GLY A 91 -5.35 25.86 -21.12
C GLY A 91 -4.17 25.29 -20.33
N SER A 92 -4.21 25.29 -19.00
CA SER A 92 -3.21 24.58 -18.20
C SER A 92 -3.31 23.07 -18.41
N VAL A 93 -2.17 22.39 -18.34
CA VAL A 93 -2.08 20.94 -18.58
C VAL A 93 -1.38 20.26 -17.43
N ILE A 94 -2.02 19.25 -16.86
CA ILE A 94 -1.35 18.25 -16.03
C ILE A 94 -0.93 17.14 -16.99
N PRO A 95 0.38 16.90 -17.18
CA PRO A 95 0.83 15.89 -18.12
C PRO A 95 0.46 14.50 -17.61
N LYS A 96 0.44 13.53 -18.52
CA LYS A 96 0.39 12.10 -18.18
C LYS A 96 1.40 11.75 -17.09
N ASP A 97 0.98 10.91 -16.16
CA ASP A 97 1.72 10.51 -14.95
C ASP A 97 1.99 11.68 -13.97
N GLY A 98 1.38 12.86 -14.20
CA GLY A 98 1.38 13.96 -13.25
C GLY A 98 0.61 13.61 -11.98
N LEU A 99 1.21 13.91 -10.82
CA LEU A 99 0.62 13.71 -9.50
C LEU A 99 -0.43 14.79 -9.21
N LEU A 100 -1.64 14.38 -8.83
CA LEU A 100 -2.73 15.27 -8.42
C LEU A 100 -2.75 15.41 -6.89
N GLU A 101 -2.65 14.30 -6.17
CA GLU A 101 -2.77 14.27 -4.70
C GLU A 101 -2.11 13.04 -4.11
N ILE A 102 -1.60 13.19 -2.89
CA ILE A 102 -1.18 12.07 -2.03
C ILE A 102 -2.17 11.97 -0.89
N ALA A 103 -2.69 10.78 -0.66
CA ALA A 103 -3.59 10.49 0.45
C ALA A 103 -3.03 9.35 1.33
N ASN A 104 -3.21 9.49 2.63
CA ASN A 104 -2.78 8.51 3.64
C ASN A 104 -3.93 7.55 3.95
N CYS A 105 -3.58 6.31 4.29
CA CYS A 105 -4.56 5.35 4.79
C CYS A 105 -4.93 5.64 6.24
N ASN A 106 -6.22 5.54 6.56
CA ASN A 106 -6.69 5.64 7.94
C ASN A 106 -6.64 4.29 8.66
N GLU A 107 -6.96 4.29 9.96
CA GLU A 107 -6.95 3.11 10.83
C GLU A 107 -7.88 1.98 10.34
N ASN A 108 -8.92 2.32 9.59
CA ASN A 108 -9.90 1.38 9.05
C ASN A 108 -9.51 0.84 7.66
N GLY A 109 -8.31 1.16 7.17
CA GLY A 109 -7.88 0.69 5.85
C GLY A 109 -8.56 1.43 4.69
N ASN A 110 -9.00 2.67 4.87
CA ASN A 110 -9.61 3.46 3.79
C ASN A 110 -8.73 4.65 3.42
N ILE A 111 -8.70 4.95 2.13
CA ILE A 111 -8.07 6.12 1.54
C ILE A 111 -9.11 6.84 0.67
N THR A 112 -9.15 8.16 0.79
CA THR A 112 -10.06 9.02 0.02
C THR A 112 -9.29 10.22 -0.49
N PHE A 113 -9.43 10.52 -1.78
CA PHE A 113 -8.84 11.68 -2.44
C PHE A 113 -9.85 12.83 -2.46
N LYS A 114 -9.37 14.06 -2.23
CA LYS A 114 -10.19 15.28 -2.17
C LYS A 114 -10.06 16.16 -3.42
N THR A 115 -9.18 15.80 -4.33
CA THR A 115 -9.00 16.50 -5.60
C THR A 115 -10.31 16.55 -6.39
N ASP A 116 -10.70 17.77 -6.75
CA ASP A 116 -11.84 18.00 -7.64
C ASP A 116 -11.47 17.61 -9.07
N ILE A 117 -12.01 16.49 -9.54
CA ILE A 117 -11.72 15.93 -10.86
C ILE A 117 -12.84 16.24 -11.86
N PRO A 118 -12.54 16.54 -13.13
CA PRO A 118 -13.56 16.79 -14.14
C PRO A 118 -14.17 15.49 -14.67
N VAL A 119 -15.43 15.54 -15.09
CA VAL A 119 -16.10 14.45 -15.81
C VAL A 119 -15.30 14.13 -17.08
N GLY A 120 -15.11 12.84 -17.34
CA GLY A 120 -14.30 12.29 -18.41
C GLY A 120 -12.82 12.11 -18.05
N ALA A 121 -12.38 12.54 -16.87
CA ALA A 121 -10.99 12.34 -16.44
C ALA A 121 -10.64 10.85 -16.36
N LYS A 122 -9.51 10.49 -16.98
CA LYS A 122 -8.87 9.19 -16.83
C LYS A 122 -7.67 9.33 -15.91
N LEU A 123 -7.71 8.59 -14.81
CA LEU A 123 -6.76 8.66 -13.71
C LEU A 123 -6.29 7.25 -13.35
N TYR A 124 -5.31 7.18 -12.48
CA TYR A 124 -5.02 5.96 -11.75
C TYR A 124 -4.53 6.29 -10.35
N VAL A 125 -4.70 5.35 -9.43
CA VAL A 125 -4.06 5.40 -8.11
C VAL A 125 -2.91 4.42 -8.07
N LYS A 126 -1.82 4.80 -7.40
CA LYS A 126 -0.63 3.95 -7.22
C LYS A 126 -0.13 4.08 -5.78
N GLU A 127 0.26 2.96 -5.19
CA GLU A 127 0.92 2.97 -3.88
C GLU A 127 2.29 3.67 -4.00
N ILE A 128 2.62 4.51 -3.02
CA ILE A 128 3.88 5.28 -3.01
C ILE A 128 4.73 4.99 -1.78
N ALA A 129 4.11 4.53 -0.69
CA ALA A 129 4.78 4.17 0.54
C ALA A 129 3.97 3.13 1.31
N THR A 130 4.68 2.27 2.02
CA THR A 130 4.14 1.30 2.99
C THR A 130 5.21 1.06 4.05
N ASP A 131 4.83 0.48 5.17
CA ASP A 131 5.75 0.03 6.22
C ASP A 131 6.76 -0.98 5.65
N SER A 132 8.01 -0.93 6.13
CA SER A 132 9.13 -1.72 5.60
C SER A 132 8.96 -3.24 5.69
N HIS A 133 8.03 -3.73 6.52
CA HIS A 133 7.70 -5.16 6.56
C HIS A 133 6.90 -5.63 5.34
N TYR A 134 6.40 -4.72 4.50
CA TYR A 134 5.54 -5.04 3.36
C TYR A 134 6.22 -4.75 2.03
N ILE A 135 5.80 -5.49 1.01
CA ILE A 135 6.21 -5.25 -0.36
C ILE A 135 5.46 -4.03 -0.89
N LEU A 136 6.20 -3.00 -1.30
CA LEU A 136 5.63 -1.84 -1.99
C LEU A 136 5.21 -2.24 -3.41
N SER A 137 3.94 -2.04 -3.75
CA SER A 137 3.43 -2.38 -5.08
C SER A 137 3.69 -1.25 -6.10
N ASP A 138 4.15 -1.63 -7.29
CA ASP A 138 4.24 -0.72 -8.45
C ASP A 138 2.95 -0.73 -9.31
N GLU A 139 1.94 -1.51 -8.94
CA GLU A 139 0.69 -1.65 -9.68
C GLU A 139 -0.11 -0.32 -9.75
N LYS A 140 -0.63 -0.01 -10.94
CA LYS A 140 -1.49 1.15 -11.19
C LYS A 140 -2.94 0.69 -11.28
N TYR A 141 -3.81 1.21 -10.43
CA TYR A 141 -5.24 0.91 -10.45
C TYR A 141 -5.99 2.02 -11.20
N PRO A 142 -6.57 1.74 -12.38
CA PRO A 142 -7.25 2.76 -13.19
C PRO A 142 -8.54 3.24 -12.52
N VAL A 143 -8.83 4.52 -12.70
CA VAL A 143 -10.01 5.21 -12.18
C VAL A 143 -10.52 6.14 -13.28
N THR A 144 -11.81 6.05 -13.61
CA THR A 144 -12.42 6.94 -14.62
C THR A 144 -13.65 7.60 -14.03
N PHE A 145 -13.81 8.90 -14.27
CA PHE A 145 -15.01 9.63 -13.89
C PHE A 145 -15.96 9.74 -15.09
N ASP A 146 -16.80 8.73 -15.28
CA ASP A 146 -17.81 8.74 -16.33
C ASP A 146 -18.99 9.65 -15.98
N TYR A 147 -19.60 10.27 -16.99
CA TYR A 147 -20.78 11.11 -16.79
C TYR A 147 -21.99 10.28 -16.34
N ALA A 148 -22.51 10.54 -15.14
CA ALA A 148 -23.64 9.82 -14.57
C ALA A 148 -25.01 10.44 -14.88
N GLY A 149 -25.07 11.33 -15.87
CA GLY A 149 -26.30 12.04 -16.25
C GLY A 149 -26.59 13.27 -15.39
N GLN A 150 -27.45 14.14 -15.92
CA GLN A 150 -27.70 15.48 -15.37
C GLN A 150 -28.44 15.50 -14.03
N ASP A 151 -29.06 14.39 -13.61
CA ASP A 151 -29.78 14.29 -12.35
C ASP A 151 -28.89 13.82 -11.19
N THR A 152 -27.64 13.44 -11.49
CA THR A 152 -26.66 12.98 -10.50
C THR A 152 -25.68 14.12 -10.18
N ALA A 153 -25.66 14.59 -8.94
CA ALA A 153 -24.72 15.63 -8.53
C ALA A 153 -23.34 15.09 -8.15
N PHE A 154 -23.30 13.86 -7.62
CA PHE A 154 -22.10 13.28 -7.02
C PHE A 154 -21.96 11.80 -7.36
N VAL A 155 -20.74 11.37 -7.69
CA VAL A 155 -20.39 9.99 -8.03
C VAL A 155 -19.30 9.49 -7.07
N GLU A 156 -19.54 8.33 -6.46
CA GLU A 156 -18.49 7.61 -5.74
C GLU A 156 -17.74 6.70 -6.71
N ILE A 157 -16.41 6.84 -6.77
CA ILE A 157 -15.56 6.01 -7.61
C ILE A 157 -14.64 5.21 -6.70
N LYS A 158 -14.79 3.87 -6.72
CA LYS A 158 -13.95 2.97 -5.95
C LYS A 158 -12.86 2.39 -6.85
N ALA A 159 -11.60 2.65 -6.51
CA ALA A 159 -10.49 2.01 -7.20
C ALA A 159 -10.55 0.48 -7.02
N ASN A 160 -9.92 -0.25 -7.94
CA ASN A 160 -9.90 -1.72 -7.92
C ASN A 160 -11.30 -2.37 -7.86
N GLY A 161 -12.32 -1.71 -8.43
CA GLY A 161 -13.71 -2.19 -8.38
C GLY A 161 -14.32 -2.24 -6.97
N GLY A 162 -13.70 -1.59 -5.99
CA GLY A 162 -14.10 -1.64 -4.57
C GLY A 162 -13.49 -2.80 -3.79
N GLU A 163 -12.75 -3.70 -4.43
CA GLU A 163 -12.00 -4.75 -3.74
C GLU A 163 -10.76 -4.17 -3.04
N ALA A 164 -10.45 -4.72 -1.86
CA ALA A 164 -9.33 -4.25 -1.08
C ALA A 164 -7.99 -4.53 -1.77
N ILE A 165 -7.12 -3.52 -1.83
CA ILE A 165 -5.75 -3.64 -2.32
C ILE A 165 -4.88 -4.20 -1.20
N LYS A 166 -4.24 -5.36 -1.44
CA LYS A 166 -3.48 -6.09 -0.43
C LYS A 166 -1.97 -5.83 -0.57
N ASN A 167 -1.29 -5.65 0.56
CA ASN A 167 0.17 -5.83 0.62
C ASN A 167 0.50 -7.14 1.29
N ASP A 168 1.40 -7.88 0.67
CA ASP A 168 2.03 -9.05 1.26
C ASP A 168 3.26 -8.65 2.07
N ILE A 169 3.53 -9.45 3.11
CA ILE A 169 4.71 -9.27 3.96
C ILE A 169 5.95 -9.67 3.14
N LEU A 170 7.00 -8.87 3.28
CA LEU A 170 8.33 -9.15 2.77
C LEU A 170 8.99 -10.20 3.65
N TYR A 171 9.35 -11.34 3.04
CA TYR A 171 10.05 -12.42 3.74
C TYR A 171 11.36 -12.78 3.06
N GLY A 172 12.34 -13.18 3.87
CA GLY A 172 13.56 -13.85 3.44
C GLY A 172 13.78 -15.14 4.22
N SER A 173 15.01 -15.65 4.14
CA SER A 173 15.45 -16.84 4.85
C SER A 173 16.90 -16.72 5.29
N VAL A 174 17.27 -17.50 6.30
CA VAL A 174 18.64 -17.66 6.76
C VAL A 174 18.99 -19.14 6.63
N LYS A 175 20.07 -19.43 5.91
CA LYS A 175 20.62 -20.75 5.71
C LYS A 175 21.98 -20.85 6.38
N GLY A 176 22.07 -21.71 7.38
CA GLY A 176 23.31 -21.98 8.07
C GLY A 176 23.97 -23.27 7.61
N LEU A 177 25.29 -23.29 7.61
CA LEU A 177 26.11 -24.50 7.46
C LEU A 177 26.93 -24.70 8.73
N LYS A 178 26.73 -25.85 9.39
CA LYS A 178 27.44 -26.23 10.60
C LYS A 178 28.59 -27.17 10.29
N ILE A 179 29.81 -26.76 10.66
CA ILE A 179 31.04 -27.52 10.41
C ILE A 179 31.92 -27.69 11.64
N ASP A 180 32.78 -28.70 11.56
CA ASP A 180 33.89 -28.98 12.48
C ASP A 180 35.10 -28.09 12.16
N ARG A 181 35.73 -27.50 13.18
CA ARG A 181 36.83 -26.54 13.00
C ARG A 181 38.05 -27.14 12.30
N GLU A 182 38.39 -28.39 12.60
CA GLU A 182 39.63 -29.01 12.13
C GLU A 182 39.46 -29.70 10.78
N THR A 183 38.32 -30.36 10.60
CA THR A 183 38.07 -31.22 9.44
C THR A 183 37.19 -30.59 8.38
N GLU A 184 36.57 -29.45 8.68
CA GLU A 184 35.57 -28.75 7.85
C GLU A 184 34.36 -29.62 7.44
N LYS A 185 34.21 -30.80 8.05
CA LYS A 185 33.10 -31.70 7.80
C LYS A 185 31.81 -31.17 8.44
N SER A 186 30.70 -31.38 7.75
CA SER A 186 29.36 -31.07 8.24
C SER A 186 29.04 -31.77 9.57
N ILE A 187 28.35 -31.06 10.45
CA ILE A 187 27.89 -31.57 11.74
C ILE A 187 26.36 -31.56 11.80
N ALA A 188 25.79 -32.72 12.10
CA ALA A 188 24.35 -32.90 12.32
C ALA A 188 24.00 -32.82 13.81
N GLY A 189 22.77 -32.39 14.12
CA GLY A 189 22.20 -32.45 15.47
C GLY A 189 22.49 -31.23 16.37
N ALA A 190 23.10 -30.17 15.84
CA ALA A 190 23.23 -28.91 16.58
C ALA A 190 21.95 -28.09 16.46
N VAL A 191 21.47 -27.49 17.56
CA VAL A 191 20.21 -26.74 17.61
C VAL A 191 20.47 -25.24 17.63
N PHE A 192 19.77 -24.50 16.77
CA PHE A 192 19.89 -23.07 16.57
C PHE A 192 18.57 -22.37 16.89
N GLY A 193 18.65 -21.16 17.42
CA GLY A 193 17.52 -20.25 17.55
C GLY A 193 17.69 -19.00 16.71
N LEU A 194 16.58 -18.48 16.19
CA LEU A 194 16.45 -17.13 15.63
C LEU A 194 15.81 -16.22 16.67
N PHE A 195 16.41 -15.06 16.91
CA PHE A 195 16.04 -14.14 17.99
C PHE A 195 15.87 -12.71 17.49
N ARG A 196 15.05 -11.95 18.20
CA ARG A 196 14.95 -10.49 18.03
C ARG A 196 16.21 -9.82 18.58
N THR A 197 16.56 -8.65 18.05
CA THR A 197 17.78 -7.92 18.44
C THR A 197 17.80 -7.40 19.87
N ASP A 198 16.64 -7.31 20.52
CA ASP A 198 16.46 -6.90 21.91
C ASP A 198 16.45 -8.09 22.90
N THR A 199 16.68 -9.32 22.41
CA THR A 199 16.73 -10.52 23.25
C THR A 199 17.95 -10.48 24.17
N SER A 200 17.73 -10.60 25.48
CA SER A 200 18.79 -10.63 26.49
C SER A 200 19.22 -12.04 26.90
N GLU A 201 18.30 -13.00 26.85
CA GLU A 201 18.53 -14.40 27.21
C GLU A 201 18.23 -15.30 26.01
N PHE A 202 19.18 -16.14 25.61
CA PHE A 202 19.07 -16.98 24.43
C PHE A 202 18.74 -18.42 24.84
N THR A 203 17.46 -18.76 24.84
CA THR A 203 16.96 -20.10 25.17
C THR A 203 15.99 -20.58 24.10
N LYS A 204 15.51 -21.83 24.21
CA LYS A 204 14.48 -22.34 23.28
C LYS A 204 13.15 -21.61 23.44
N GLU A 205 12.86 -21.11 24.64
CA GLU A 205 11.64 -20.40 24.99
C GLU A 205 11.63 -18.96 24.48
N THR A 206 12.79 -18.30 24.41
CA THR A 206 12.92 -16.93 23.88
C THR A 206 13.18 -16.89 22.37
N ALA A 207 13.46 -18.04 21.75
CA ALA A 207 13.64 -18.15 20.31
C ALA A 207 12.31 -17.96 19.57
N VAL A 208 12.33 -17.15 18.51
CA VAL A 208 11.17 -16.98 17.63
C VAL A 208 11.00 -18.20 16.73
N LEU A 209 12.12 -18.74 16.24
CA LEU A 209 12.18 -19.98 15.47
C LEU A 209 13.34 -20.85 15.96
N ILE A 210 13.20 -22.16 15.82
CA ILE A 210 14.24 -23.15 16.13
C ILE A 210 14.50 -24.02 14.89
N ALA A 211 15.76 -24.31 14.63
CA ALA A 211 16.20 -25.22 13.58
C ALA A 211 17.30 -26.14 14.09
N GLU A 212 17.40 -27.35 13.53
CA GLU A 212 18.46 -28.31 13.84
C GLU A 212 19.28 -28.57 12.57
N SER A 213 20.60 -28.72 12.71
CA SER A 213 21.47 -29.03 11.58
C SER A 213 21.26 -30.47 11.09
N GLY A 214 21.00 -30.62 9.79
CA GLY A 214 20.82 -31.90 9.13
C GLY A 214 22.12 -32.69 8.93
N LYS A 215 22.03 -33.85 8.28
CA LYS A 215 23.19 -34.72 7.97
C LYS A 215 24.25 -34.05 7.09
N ASP A 216 23.82 -33.09 6.27
CA ASP A 216 24.65 -32.24 5.42
C ASP A 216 25.17 -31.00 6.18
N GLY A 217 24.85 -30.86 7.46
CA GLY A 217 25.20 -29.73 8.31
C GLY A 217 24.31 -28.51 8.10
N LEU A 218 23.28 -28.59 7.25
CA LEU A 218 22.44 -27.44 6.93
C LEU A 218 21.32 -27.27 7.95
N PHE A 219 21.06 -26.03 8.33
CA PHE A 219 19.84 -25.62 9.03
C PHE A 219 19.24 -24.38 8.33
N VAL A 220 17.92 -24.24 8.37
CA VAL A 220 17.21 -23.17 7.66
C VAL A 220 16.14 -22.57 8.55
N PHE A 221 16.09 -21.23 8.55
CA PHE A 221 14.96 -20.45 9.02
C PHE A 221 14.27 -19.83 7.81
N GLU A 222 13.03 -20.22 7.54
CA GLU A 222 12.23 -19.69 6.44
C GLU A 222 11.26 -18.62 6.93
N LYS A 223 10.77 -17.80 5.99
CA LYS A 223 9.76 -16.76 6.24
C LYS A 223 10.15 -15.80 7.36
N ILE A 224 11.39 -15.33 7.35
CA ILE A 224 11.87 -14.30 8.27
C ILE A 224 11.52 -12.93 7.69
N PRO A 225 10.75 -12.07 8.39
CA PRO A 225 10.36 -10.79 7.83
C PRO A 225 11.53 -9.80 7.79
N TYR A 226 11.34 -8.72 7.03
CA TYR A 226 12.28 -7.59 6.95
C TYR A 226 12.77 -7.19 8.35
N GLY A 227 14.08 -6.93 8.49
CA GLY A 227 14.66 -6.45 9.72
C GLY A 227 15.98 -7.12 10.09
N ASN A 228 16.48 -6.76 11.26
CA ASN A 228 17.67 -7.35 11.85
C ASN A 228 17.28 -8.47 12.81
N TRP A 229 18.04 -9.55 12.78
CA TRP A 229 17.84 -10.76 13.58
C TRP A 229 19.17 -11.26 14.12
N LEU A 230 19.10 -12.08 15.16
CA LEU A 230 20.25 -12.75 15.75
C LEU A 230 20.07 -14.27 15.61
N VAL A 231 21.11 -14.98 15.20
CA VAL A 231 21.15 -16.45 15.23
C VAL A 231 22.18 -16.88 16.26
N LYS A 232 21.83 -17.85 17.10
CA LYS A 232 22.74 -18.43 18.10
C LYS A 232 22.56 -19.95 18.21
N GLU A 233 23.65 -20.66 18.42
CA GLU A 233 23.63 -22.07 18.81
C GLU A 233 23.11 -22.19 20.25
N LEU A 234 22.07 -22.98 20.45
CA LEU A 234 21.46 -23.23 21.77
C LEU A 234 21.93 -24.55 22.37
N GLN A 235 22.30 -25.49 21.52
CA GLN A 235 22.76 -26.81 21.93
C GLN A 235 23.77 -27.32 20.89
N PRO A 236 25.02 -27.61 21.27
CA PRO A 236 25.97 -28.24 20.36
C PRO A 236 25.54 -29.67 20.05
N ALA A 237 26.00 -30.19 18.92
CA ALA A 237 25.88 -31.61 18.61
C ALA A 237 26.72 -32.48 19.57
N ASP A 238 26.34 -33.75 19.71
CA ASP A 238 27.07 -34.71 20.54
C ASP A 238 28.56 -34.79 20.16
N GLY A 239 29.44 -34.70 21.16
CA GLY A 239 30.89 -34.74 20.95
C GLY A 239 31.54 -33.40 20.61
N TYR A 240 30.78 -32.29 20.58
CA TYR A 240 31.29 -30.95 20.31
C TYR A 240 31.13 -30.00 21.50
N LEU A 241 32.05 -29.04 21.60
CA LEU A 241 31.96 -27.93 22.55
C LEU A 241 30.92 -26.91 22.07
N ALA A 242 30.28 -26.22 23.02
CA ALA A 242 29.30 -25.17 22.72
C ALA A 242 29.97 -23.95 22.06
N ASN A 243 29.30 -23.38 21.06
CA ASN A 243 29.68 -22.11 20.47
C ASN A 243 28.81 -20.97 21.02
N GLU A 244 29.47 -20.00 21.67
CA GLU A 244 28.79 -18.86 22.29
C GLU A 244 28.59 -17.65 21.37
N GLU A 245 29.13 -17.69 20.14
CA GLU A 245 29.04 -16.62 19.15
C GLU A 245 27.59 -16.32 18.75
N ILE A 246 27.32 -15.04 18.56
CA ILE A 246 26.04 -14.53 18.05
C ILE A 246 26.24 -14.05 16.62
N TYR A 247 25.42 -14.55 15.71
CA TYR A 247 25.49 -14.22 14.29
C TYR A 247 24.38 -13.23 13.93
N PRO A 248 24.69 -11.92 13.77
CA PRO A 248 23.70 -10.94 13.32
C PRO A 248 23.43 -11.12 11.82
N VAL A 249 22.16 -11.10 11.44
CA VAL A 249 21.69 -11.20 10.05
C VAL A 249 20.64 -10.14 9.77
N ARG A 250 20.54 -9.70 8.51
CA ARG A 250 19.55 -8.70 8.09
C ARG A 250 18.80 -9.18 6.85
N ILE A 251 17.48 -9.22 6.94
CA ILE A 251 16.59 -9.37 5.79
C ILE A 251 16.24 -7.96 5.29
N GLY A 252 16.63 -7.65 4.07
CA GLY A 252 16.41 -6.36 3.41
C GLY A 252 15.50 -6.43 2.18
N GLU A 253 15.38 -7.61 1.55
CA GLU A 253 14.66 -7.78 0.28
C GLU A 253 13.78 -9.03 0.31
N ASN A 254 12.67 -8.99 -0.45
CA ASN A 254 11.78 -10.14 -0.56
C ASN A 254 12.47 -11.30 -1.27
N GLY A 255 12.36 -12.51 -0.71
CA GLY A 255 13.03 -13.71 -1.20
C GLY A 255 14.53 -13.80 -0.89
N GLN A 256 15.10 -12.83 -0.16
CA GLN A 256 16.52 -12.85 0.17
C GLN A 256 16.89 -14.11 0.98
N THR A 257 18.04 -14.70 0.68
CA THR A 257 18.63 -15.78 1.49
C THR A 257 19.97 -15.33 2.03
N ILE A 258 20.11 -15.30 3.36
CA ILE A 258 21.38 -15.02 4.05
C ILE A 258 22.08 -16.33 4.38
N GLY A 259 23.34 -16.47 3.96
CA GLY A 259 24.19 -17.60 4.32
C GLY A 259 25.04 -17.31 5.56
N ILE A 260 25.12 -18.24 6.51
CA ILE A 260 26.08 -18.20 7.63
C ILE A 260 26.81 -19.54 7.76
N THR A 261 28.05 -19.50 8.24
CA THR A 261 28.81 -20.70 8.61
C THR A 261 29.09 -20.67 10.10
N VAL A 262 28.72 -21.74 10.79
CA VAL A 262 28.94 -21.90 12.23
C VAL A 262 29.94 -23.02 12.47
N VAL A 263 30.91 -22.79 13.34
CA VAL A 263 32.03 -23.71 13.58
C VAL A 263 32.04 -24.15 15.04
N ASN A 264 32.19 -25.46 15.32
CA ASN A 264 32.48 -25.95 16.68
C ASN A 264 33.76 -26.77 16.70
N ASP A 265 34.37 -26.78 17.88
CA ASP A 265 35.50 -27.63 18.23
C ASP A 265 34.99 -28.95 18.82
N ARG A 266 35.69 -30.06 18.54
CA ARG A 266 35.40 -31.34 19.18
C ARG A 266 35.79 -31.32 20.65
N ILE A 267 35.08 -32.09 21.47
CA ILE A 267 35.51 -32.40 22.82
C ILE A 267 36.81 -33.22 22.72
N PRO A 268 37.91 -32.80 23.38
CA PRO A 268 39.17 -33.53 23.32
C PRO A 268 39.02 -34.97 23.84
N GLU A 269 39.50 -35.96 23.08
CA GLU A 269 39.64 -37.32 23.57
C GLU A 269 40.76 -37.39 24.62
N ILE A 270 40.42 -37.55 25.90
CA ILE A 270 41.43 -37.82 26.93
C ILE A 270 41.88 -39.28 26.76
N LYS A 271 42.97 -39.50 26.03
CA LYS A 271 43.67 -40.79 26.04
C LYS A 271 44.40 -40.91 27.38
N THR A 272 43.79 -41.57 28.36
CA THR A 272 44.53 -42.09 29.51
C THR A 272 45.41 -43.24 29.04
N ASN A 273 46.68 -42.97 28.79
CA ASN A 273 47.68 -44.03 28.70
C ASN A 273 47.87 -44.61 30.11
N ALA A 274 47.31 -45.80 30.34
CA ALA A 274 47.60 -46.63 31.51
C ALA A 274 48.95 -47.34 31.36
#